data_AF-A0A3D0RLQ9-F1
#
_entry.id   AF-A0A3D0RLQ9-F1
#
_cell.length_a   1.000
_cell.length_b   1.000
_cell.length_c   1.000
_cell.angle_alpha   90.00
_cell.angle_beta   90.00
_cell.angle_gamma   90.00
#
_symmetry.space_group_name_H-M   'P 1'
#
loop_
_entity.id
_entity.type
_entity.pdbx_description
1 polymer ?
#
loop_
_entity_poly.entity_id
_entity_poly.type
_entity_poly.pdbx_seq_one_letter_code
_entity_poly.pdbx_strand_id
1 'polypeptide(L)'
;GSVKDGFPNVSGKNDETTSFMADLAHKNKAITVLLRQVPNQPLYDGLTEDALISYTLNEFKKDEDYSWPLLFPMTKSAIKAMDVVQAFSAEHLGRELNRFVVSGASKRGWTTWLSAATEDKRIVAIAPMVIDMLNMPATLDYQKEMYGEYSEEIQDYVDLEIPQSINSDFGSAVVKMIDPYSYKDKLLLPKMIILGTNDPYWTVDAVKHYINEIPGHNLLHYVANAGHNLGDKKQALAALSAFFALNLTNRPIPACSWTLNEKGRNIDLEVKASSGELIGARLWSSSSDSRDFRQSTWTSREIKPDPKDGSTVKARLKYPKDSYTAFYIDLIYPDPNGGEYSVSSRTFVADKKQVFVK
;
A
#
# COMPACT_ATOMS: atom_id res chain seq x y z
N GLY A 1 5.74 -12.19 -11.73
CA GLY A 1 5.28 -13.22 -12.68
C GLY A 1 6.26 -13.25 -13.85
N SER A 2 6.49 -14.41 -14.46
CA SER A 2 7.38 -14.50 -15.63
C SER A 2 6.67 -15.17 -16.80
N VAL A 3 7.22 -14.98 -17.99
CA VAL A 3 6.78 -15.66 -19.21
C VAL A 3 7.85 -16.59 -19.75
N LYS A 4 7.37 -17.64 -20.41
CA LYS A 4 8.19 -18.54 -21.20
C LYS A 4 7.43 -18.82 -22.50
N ASP A 5 8.06 -18.54 -23.63
CA ASP A 5 7.49 -18.74 -24.97
C ASP A 5 6.13 -18.04 -25.17
N GLY A 6 5.96 -16.85 -24.58
CA GLY A 6 4.72 -16.06 -24.64
C GLY A 6 3.63 -16.49 -23.65
N PHE A 7 3.80 -17.61 -22.95
CA PHE A 7 2.84 -18.11 -21.97
C PHE A 7 3.24 -17.70 -20.54
N PRO A 8 2.25 -17.45 -19.64
CA PRO A 8 2.54 -17.30 -18.23
C PRO A 8 3.26 -18.55 -17.72
N ASN A 9 4.35 -18.35 -16.99
CA ASN A 9 4.92 -19.42 -16.19
C ASN A 9 3.92 -19.78 -15.09
N VAL A 10 3.21 -20.88 -15.29
CA VAL A 10 2.27 -21.44 -14.33
C VAL A 10 3.09 -22.06 -13.21
N SER A 11 3.16 -21.38 -12.08
CA SER A 11 3.82 -21.89 -10.88
C SER A 11 3.17 -23.21 -10.45
N GLY A 12 3.97 -24.11 -9.86
CA GLY A 12 3.49 -25.42 -9.42
C GLY A 12 2.40 -25.33 -8.35
N LYS A 13 1.79 -26.47 -8.02
CA LYS A 13 0.69 -26.61 -7.03
C LYS A 13 0.98 -26.02 -5.63
N ASN A 14 2.24 -25.76 -5.31
CA ASN A 14 2.70 -25.22 -4.02
C ASN A 14 3.07 -23.72 -4.09
N ASP A 15 2.59 -23.01 -5.11
CA ASP A 15 2.74 -21.56 -5.21
C ASP A 15 2.00 -20.85 -4.08
N GLU A 16 2.76 -20.21 -3.20
CA GLU A 16 2.26 -19.58 -1.98
C GLU A 16 1.15 -18.55 -2.28
N THR A 17 1.32 -17.74 -3.35
CA THR A 17 0.30 -16.78 -3.78
C THR A 17 -0.98 -17.48 -4.21
N THR A 18 -0.89 -18.58 -4.96
CA THR A 18 -2.07 -19.36 -5.37
C THR A 18 -2.79 -19.95 -4.16
N SER A 19 -2.06 -20.51 -3.18
CA SER A 19 -2.65 -21.01 -1.93
C SER A 19 -3.39 -19.90 -1.18
N PHE A 20 -2.80 -18.72 -1.07
CA PHE A 20 -3.47 -17.58 -0.41
C PHE A 20 -4.72 -17.12 -1.14
N MET A 21 -4.70 -17.04 -2.48
CA MET A 21 -5.89 -16.67 -3.23
C MET A 21 -7.01 -17.71 -3.08
N ALA A 22 -6.66 -18.99 -2.95
CA ALA A 22 -7.61 -20.07 -2.65
C ALA A 22 -8.18 -19.93 -1.23
N ASP A 23 -7.36 -19.64 -0.23
CA ASP A 23 -7.81 -19.39 1.15
C ASP A 23 -8.75 -18.19 1.24
N LEU A 24 -8.43 -17.08 0.54
CA LEU A 24 -9.31 -15.91 0.43
C LEU A 24 -10.66 -16.29 -0.19
N ALA A 25 -10.66 -17.10 -1.26
CA ALA A 25 -11.90 -17.57 -1.90
C ALA A 25 -12.74 -18.43 -0.95
N HIS A 26 -12.12 -19.39 -0.27
CA HIS A 26 -12.79 -20.27 0.68
C HIS A 26 -13.36 -19.51 1.87
N LYS A 27 -12.56 -18.65 2.50
CA LYS A 27 -12.98 -17.86 3.66
C LYS A 27 -14.13 -16.91 3.31
N ASN A 28 -14.06 -16.24 2.16
CA ASN A 28 -15.07 -15.26 1.76
C ASN A 28 -16.23 -15.84 0.95
N LYS A 29 -16.19 -17.14 0.61
CA LYS A 29 -17.15 -17.82 -0.27
C LYS A 29 -17.35 -17.07 -1.59
N ALA A 30 -16.26 -16.55 -2.15
CA ALA A 30 -16.26 -15.66 -3.29
C ALA A 30 -15.23 -16.08 -4.34
N ILE A 31 -15.42 -15.61 -5.57
CA ILE A 31 -14.46 -15.86 -6.66
C ILE A 31 -13.25 -14.97 -6.44
N THR A 32 -12.06 -15.57 -6.45
CA THR A 32 -10.79 -14.86 -6.53
C THR A 32 -10.10 -15.16 -7.85
N VAL A 33 -9.35 -14.19 -8.36
CA VAL A 33 -8.62 -14.31 -9.62
C VAL A 33 -7.20 -13.83 -9.41
N LEU A 34 -6.25 -14.64 -9.85
CA LEU A 34 -4.83 -14.27 -9.86
C LEU A 34 -4.42 -13.91 -11.29
N LEU A 35 -4.28 -12.62 -11.57
CA LEU A 35 -3.75 -12.14 -12.83
C LEU A 35 -2.22 -12.27 -12.84
N ARG A 36 -1.72 -13.15 -13.71
CA ARG A 36 -0.29 -13.32 -13.96
C ARG A 36 0.15 -12.39 -15.10
N GLN A 37 1.46 -12.29 -15.33
CA GLN A 37 2.04 -11.47 -16.41
C GLN A 37 1.74 -9.96 -16.31
N VAL A 38 1.71 -9.42 -15.10
CA VAL A 38 1.67 -7.97 -14.87
C VAL A 38 2.93 -7.58 -14.10
N PRO A 39 3.97 -7.04 -14.74
CA PRO A 39 4.12 -6.93 -16.20
C PRO A 39 4.40 -8.28 -16.87
N ASN A 40 4.23 -8.29 -18.19
CA ASN A 40 4.63 -9.38 -19.06
C ASN A 40 6.15 -9.31 -19.23
N GLN A 41 6.90 -10.16 -18.50
CA GLN A 41 8.36 -10.07 -18.39
C GLN A 41 9.00 -11.47 -18.37
N PRO A 42 10.27 -11.64 -18.78
CA PRO A 42 11.22 -10.60 -19.17
C PRO A 42 10.92 -9.97 -20.55
N LEU A 43 11.41 -8.74 -20.77
CA LEU A 43 11.39 -8.02 -22.06
C LEU A 43 12.73 -7.31 -22.30
N TYR A 44 12.97 -6.82 -23.52
CA TYR A 44 14.15 -6.02 -23.90
C TYR A 44 15.47 -6.62 -23.38
N ASP A 45 15.82 -7.81 -23.88
CA ASP A 45 17.05 -8.52 -23.51
C ASP A 45 17.13 -8.95 -22.03
N GLY A 46 15.99 -9.32 -21.45
CA GLY A 46 15.95 -10.01 -20.15
C GLY A 46 15.54 -9.14 -18.97
N LEU A 47 15.20 -7.86 -19.18
CA LEU A 47 14.81 -6.94 -18.12
C LEU A 47 13.50 -7.38 -17.44
N THR A 48 13.46 -7.19 -16.13
CA THR A 48 12.32 -7.55 -15.27
C THR A 48 12.08 -6.47 -14.21
N GLU A 49 10.86 -6.42 -13.67
CA GLU A 49 10.52 -5.60 -12.49
C GLU A 49 10.99 -4.13 -12.63
N ASP A 50 11.78 -3.60 -11.71
CA ASP A 50 12.19 -2.19 -11.68
C ASP A 50 13.08 -1.79 -12.87
N ALA A 51 14.09 -2.59 -13.20
CA ALA A 51 14.90 -2.41 -14.40
C ALA A 51 14.08 -2.29 -15.70
N LEU A 52 12.99 -3.05 -15.80
CA LEU A 52 12.10 -2.96 -16.96
C LEU A 52 11.28 -1.66 -16.96
N ILE A 53 10.76 -1.23 -15.80
CA ILE A 53 10.02 0.03 -15.71
C ILE A 53 10.97 1.20 -15.99
N SER A 54 12.13 1.26 -15.33
CA SER A 54 13.08 2.35 -15.47
C SER A 54 13.60 2.46 -16.91
N TYR A 55 13.88 1.32 -17.56
CA TYR A 55 14.20 1.27 -18.99
C TYR A 55 13.11 1.93 -19.84
N THR A 56 11.84 1.56 -19.67
CA THR A 56 10.75 2.15 -20.47
C THR A 56 10.55 3.64 -20.23
N LEU A 57 10.77 4.13 -19.01
CA LEU A 57 10.74 5.57 -18.72
C LEU A 57 11.92 6.31 -19.37
N ASN A 58 13.08 5.65 -19.46
CA ASN A 58 14.24 6.19 -20.15
C ASN A 58 14.08 6.18 -21.67
N GLU A 59 13.39 5.21 -22.26
CA GLU A 59 13.02 5.28 -23.69
C GLU A 59 12.06 6.44 -23.94
N PHE A 60 11.02 6.62 -23.11
CA PHE A 60 10.14 7.80 -23.16
C PHE A 60 10.91 9.12 -23.10
N LYS A 61 12.01 9.20 -22.32
CA LYS A 61 12.88 10.39 -22.25
C LYS A 61 13.49 10.78 -23.60
N LYS A 62 13.69 9.81 -24.51
CA LYS A 62 14.38 10.01 -25.79
C LYS A 62 13.47 10.59 -26.87
N ASP A 63 12.21 10.16 -26.91
CA ASP A 63 11.30 10.44 -28.02
C ASP A 63 9.89 10.92 -27.61
N GLU A 64 9.59 10.97 -26.31
CA GLU A 64 8.29 11.34 -25.74
C GLU A 64 7.13 10.45 -26.21
N ASP A 65 7.40 9.21 -26.66
CA ASP A 65 6.35 8.27 -27.05
C ASP A 65 5.67 7.66 -25.81
N TYR A 66 4.43 8.07 -25.57
CA TYR A 66 3.56 7.59 -24.50
C TYR A 66 3.21 6.08 -24.59
N SER A 67 3.62 5.38 -25.64
CA SER A 67 3.54 3.93 -25.73
C SER A 67 4.60 3.20 -24.88
N TRP A 68 5.68 3.89 -24.49
CA TRP A 68 6.77 3.32 -23.71
C TRP A 68 6.41 2.96 -22.26
N PRO A 69 5.87 3.87 -21.41
CA PRO A 69 5.78 3.63 -19.97
C PRO A 69 5.05 2.34 -19.60
N LEU A 70 5.78 1.36 -19.06
CA LEU A 70 5.28 -0.01 -18.82
C LEU A 70 4.02 -0.08 -17.94
N LEU A 71 3.85 0.88 -17.04
CA LEU A 71 2.71 0.93 -16.13
C LEU A 71 1.36 1.07 -16.86
N PHE A 72 1.34 1.67 -18.06
CA PHE A 72 0.12 1.79 -18.86
C PHE A 72 -0.39 0.45 -19.40
N PRO A 73 0.40 -0.38 -20.12
CA PRO A 73 -0.04 -1.70 -20.49
C PRO A 73 -0.31 -2.61 -19.28
N MET A 74 0.43 -2.45 -18.16
CA MET A 74 0.12 -3.14 -16.91
C MET A 74 -1.30 -2.80 -16.41
N THR A 75 -1.64 -1.53 -16.28
CA THR A 75 -2.98 -1.08 -15.86
C THR A 75 -4.06 -1.52 -16.83
N LYS A 76 -3.83 -1.36 -18.14
CA LYS A 76 -4.76 -1.81 -19.18
C LYS A 76 -5.04 -3.31 -19.08
N SER A 77 -4.01 -4.12 -18.78
CA SER A 77 -4.17 -5.57 -18.61
C SER A 77 -5.04 -5.92 -17.40
N ALA A 78 -4.93 -5.18 -16.29
CA ALA A 78 -5.77 -5.38 -15.11
C ALA A 78 -7.25 -5.09 -15.40
N ILE A 79 -7.54 -4.01 -16.13
CA ILE A 79 -8.89 -3.69 -16.58
C ILE A 79 -9.43 -4.74 -17.56
N LYS A 80 -8.62 -5.18 -18.53
CA LYS A 80 -9.03 -6.21 -19.49
C LYS A 80 -9.20 -7.60 -18.90
N ALA A 81 -8.48 -7.91 -17.83
CA ALA A 81 -8.73 -9.14 -17.09
C ALA A 81 -10.14 -9.20 -16.51
N MET A 82 -10.74 -8.07 -16.11
CA MET A 82 -12.13 -8.04 -15.62
C MET A 82 -13.11 -8.43 -16.73
N ASP A 83 -12.90 -7.98 -17.97
CA ASP A 83 -13.73 -8.37 -19.14
C ASP A 83 -13.73 -9.89 -19.30
N VAL A 84 -12.54 -10.50 -19.24
CA VAL A 84 -12.35 -11.96 -19.36
C VAL A 84 -12.99 -12.71 -18.20
N VAL A 85 -12.82 -12.22 -16.96
CA VAL A 85 -13.37 -12.86 -15.77
C VAL A 85 -14.90 -12.82 -15.76
N GLN A 86 -15.50 -11.70 -16.18
CA GLN A 86 -16.96 -11.60 -16.32
C GLN A 86 -17.48 -12.60 -17.36
N ALA A 87 -16.87 -12.64 -18.55
CA ALA A 87 -17.26 -13.57 -19.61
C ALA A 87 -17.12 -15.04 -19.16
N PHE A 88 -15.97 -15.40 -18.59
CA PHE A 88 -15.71 -16.76 -18.09
C PHE A 88 -16.70 -17.16 -17.00
N SER A 89 -16.97 -16.26 -16.04
CA SER A 89 -17.88 -16.54 -14.92
C SER A 89 -19.33 -16.71 -15.39
N ALA A 90 -19.78 -15.89 -16.35
CA ALA A 90 -21.11 -16.01 -16.93
C ALA A 90 -21.25 -17.33 -17.71
N GLU A 91 -20.28 -17.64 -18.59
CA GLU A 91 -20.33 -18.81 -19.48
C GLU A 91 -20.17 -20.14 -18.73
N HIS A 92 -19.19 -20.23 -17.83
CA HIS A 92 -18.78 -21.51 -17.25
C HIS A 92 -19.23 -21.73 -15.80
N LEU A 93 -19.52 -20.65 -15.06
CA LEU A 93 -19.93 -20.75 -13.65
C LEU A 93 -21.40 -20.37 -13.43
N GLY A 94 -22.09 -19.84 -14.45
CA GLY A 94 -23.46 -19.34 -14.33
C GLY A 94 -23.57 -18.20 -13.31
N ARG A 95 -22.51 -17.39 -13.17
CA ARG A 95 -22.41 -16.31 -12.18
C ARG A 95 -22.07 -14.99 -12.85
N GLU A 96 -22.97 -14.03 -12.72
CA GLU A 96 -22.72 -12.64 -13.12
C GLU A 96 -21.83 -11.94 -12.09
N LEU A 97 -20.72 -11.37 -12.55
CA LEU A 97 -19.80 -10.57 -11.74
C LEU A 97 -19.88 -9.12 -12.20
N ASN A 98 -20.03 -8.18 -11.26
CA ASN A 98 -20.18 -6.75 -11.58
C ASN A 98 -19.38 -5.82 -10.67
N ARG A 99 -18.70 -6.36 -9.65
CA ARG A 99 -17.90 -5.61 -8.68
C ARG A 99 -16.59 -6.34 -8.42
N PHE A 100 -15.49 -5.59 -8.33
CA PHE A 100 -14.15 -6.09 -8.10
C PHE A 100 -13.47 -5.29 -6.99
N VAL A 101 -12.78 -6.01 -6.11
CA VAL A 101 -11.74 -5.44 -5.25
C VAL A 101 -10.40 -5.80 -5.88
N VAL A 102 -9.56 -4.80 -6.16
CA VAL A 102 -8.27 -4.99 -6.85
C VAL A 102 -7.13 -4.84 -5.88
N SER A 103 -6.15 -5.75 -5.92
CA SER A 103 -4.99 -5.72 -5.04
C SER A 103 -3.75 -6.22 -5.77
N GLY A 104 -2.58 -5.79 -5.30
CA GLY A 104 -1.29 -6.18 -5.81
C GLY A 104 -0.18 -5.64 -4.91
N ALA A 105 0.97 -6.32 -4.90
CA ALA A 105 2.15 -5.90 -4.15
C ALA A 105 3.19 -5.23 -5.06
N SER A 106 3.89 -4.23 -4.51
CA SER A 106 5.02 -3.56 -5.14
C SER A 106 4.58 -2.92 -6.46
N LYS A 107 5.24 -3.25 -7.58
CA LYS A 107 4.85 -2.83 -8.93
C LYS A 107 3.38 -3.15 -9.28
N ARG A 108 2.82 -4.26 -8.77
CA ARG A 108 1.40 -4.59 -8.96
C ARG A 108 0.50 -3.76 -8.03
N GLY A 109 1.02 -3.32 -6.88
CA GLY A 109 0.37 -2.31 -6.05
C GLY A 109 0.30 -0.97 -6.77
N TRP A 110 1.35 -0.60 -7.49
CA TRP A 110 1.36 0.57 -8.37
C TRP A 110 0.28 0.47 -9.45
N THR A 111 0.20 -0.68 -10.13
CA THR A 111 -0.88 -0.98 -11.08
C THR A 111 -2.26 -0.93 -10.44
N THR A 112 -2.40 -1.38 -9.19
CA THR A 112 -3.68 -1.33 -8.44
C THR A 112 -4.16 0.10 -8.26
N TRP A 113 -3.27 1.00 -7.86
CA TRP A 113 -3.55 2.43 -7.77
C TRP A 113 -3.95 3.04 -9.12
N LEU A 114 -3.19 2.77 -10.18
CA LEU A 114 -3.47 3.30 -11.51
C LEU A 114 -4.75 2.70 -12.12
N SER A 115 -5.11 1.47 -11.76
CA SER A 115 -6.39 0.86 -12.16
C SER A 115 -7.58 1.59 -11.56
N ALA A 116 -7.49 2.03 -10.29
CA ALA A 116 -8.50 2.90 -9.70
C ALA A 116 -8.58 4.26 -10.42
N ALA A 117 -7.44 4.82 -10.82
CA ALA A 117 -7.39 6.09 -11.53
C ALA A 117 -8.04 6.07 -12.93
N THR A 118 -8.34 4.89 -13.49
CA THR A 118 -9.11 4.79 -14.74
C THR A 118 -10.60 5.00 -14.56
N GLU A 119 -11.10 5.06 -13.32
CA GLU A 119 -12.52 5.23 -12.98
C GLU A 119 -13.43 4.12 -13.57
N ASP A 120 -12.87 2.91 -13.75
CA ASP A 120 -13.68 1.76 -14.15
C ASP A 120 -14.69 1.44 -13.03
N LYS A 121 -15.98 1.61 -13.34
CA LYS A 121 -17.09 1.49 -12.37
C LYS A 121 -17.22 0.12 -11.73
N ARG A 122 -16.59 -0.91 -12.30
CA ARG A 122 -16.59 -2.27 -11.72
C ARG A 122 -15.62 -2.35 -10.54
N ILE A 123 -14.62 -1.48 -10.43
CA ILE A 123 -13.71 -1.41 -9.30
C ILE A 123 -14.42 -0.67 -8.16
N VAL A 124 -14.76 -1.41 -7.10
CA VAL A 124 -15.47 -0.84 -5.96
C VAL A 124 -14.57 -0.52 -4.78
N ALA A 125 -13.38 -1.12 -4.72
CA ALA A 125 -12.35 -0.84 -3.73
C ALA A 125 -10.98 -1.31 -4.22
N ILE A 126 -9.90 -0.76 -3.65
CA ILE A 126 -8.53 -1.23 -3.91
C ILE A 126 -7.77 -1.53 -2.62
N ALA A 127 -6.82 -2.45 -2.70
CA ALA A 127 -5.90 -2.75 -1.62
C ALA A 127 -4.44 -2.82 -2.13
N PRO A 128 -3.82 -1.68 -2.45
CA PRO A 128 -2.42 -1.64 -2.89
C PRO A 128 -1.50 -1.99 -1.72
N MET A 129 -0.45 -2.76 -2.01
CA MET A 129 0.49 -3.25 -1.00
C MET A 129 1.93 -2.84 -1.32
N VAL A 130 2.70 -2.47 -0.30
CA VAL A 130 4.15 -2.16 -0.32
C VAL A 130 4.58 -1.23 -1.46
N ILE A 131 3.86 -0.11 -1.63
CA ILE A 131 4.15 0.90 -2.65
C ILE A 131 3.89 2.31 -2.09
N ASP A 132 4.61 2.68 -1.04
CA ASP A 132 4.44 3.92 -0.27
C ASP A 132 5.22 5.10 -0.89
N MET A 133 4.97 5.38 -2.16
CA MET A 133 5.76 6.33 -2.97
C MET A 133 4.94 7.46 -3.61
N LEU A 134 3.64 7.51 -3.35
CA LEU A 134 2.74 8.53 -3.89
C LEU A 134 3.21 9.93 -3.48
N ASN A 135 2.88 10.93 -4.30
CA ASN A 135 3.49 12.25 -4.23
C ASN A 135 5.03 12.11 -4.37
N MET A 136 5.44 11.47 -5.47
CA MET A 136 6.80 11.05 -5.75
C MET A 136 7.83 12.16 -5.55
N PRO A 137 7.62 13.42 -5.99
CA PRO A 137 8.59 14.48 -5.74
C PRO A 137 8.87 14.67 -4.24
N ALA A 138 7.82 14.80 -3.42
CA ALA A 138 7.96 14.97 -1.98
C ALA A 138 8.56 13.72 -1.31
N THR A 139 8.10 12.53 -1.70
CA THR A 139 8.53 11.27 -1.09
C THR A 139 9.99 10.92 -1.44
N LEU A 140 10.44 11.18 -2.66
CA LEU A 140 11.83 10.94 -3.09
C LEU A 140 12.79 11.94 -2.44
N ASP A 141 12.44 13.23 -2.42
CA ASP A 141 13.23 14.26 -1.73
C ASP A 141 13.36 13.92 -0.23
N TYR A 142 12.25 13.52 0.39
CA TYR A 142 12.22 13.11 1.79
C TYR A 142 13.07 11.86 2.06
N GLN A 143 12.97 10.82 1.22
CA GLN A 143 13.80 9.62 1.37
C GLN A 143 15.29 9.96 1.36
N LYS A 144 15.72 10.78 0.39
CA LYS A 144 17.11 11.20 0.26
C LYS A 144 17.58 12.01 1.47
N GLU A 145 16.73 12.89 2.02
CA GLU A 145 17.02 13.61 3.27
C GLU A 145 17.19 12.63 4.45
N MET A 146 16.35 11.58 4.52
CA MET A 146 16.31 10.67 5.68
C MET A 146 17.43 9.66 5.69
N TYR A 147 17.75 9.11 4.51
CA TYR A 147 18.75 8.06 4.36
C TYR A 147 20.12 8.63 3.98
N GLY A 148 20.21 9.89 3.56
CA GLY A 148 21.41 10.53 3.01
C GLY A 148 21.64 10.23 1.53
N GLU A 149 20.95 9.21 1.01
CA GLU A 149 20.97 8.75 -0.38
C GLU A 149 19.62 8.11 -0.73
N TYR A 150 19.41 7.77 -2.00
CA TYR A 150 18.25 6.98 -2.39
C TYR A 150 18.42 5.52 -1.96
N SER A 151 17.31 4.81 -1.72
CA SER A 151 17.38 3.39 -1.40
C SER A 151 18.01 2.57 -2.53
N GLU A 152 18.84 1.58 -2.19
CA GLU A 152 19.40 0.61 -3.14
C GLU A 152 18.31 -0.13 -3.93
N GLU A 153 17.12 -0.25 -3.34
CA GLU A 153 15.95 -0.88 -3.94
C GLU A 153 15.40 -0.12 -5.16
N ILE A 154 15.76 1.15 -5.34
CA ILE A 154 15.38 1.96 -6.51
C ILE A 154 16.58 2.31 -7.40
N GLN A 155 17.70 1.59 -7.27
CA GLN A 155 18.93 1.88 -7.99
C GLN A 155 18.75 1.86 -9.52
N ASP A 156 17.93 0.95 -10.04
CA ASP A 156 17.57 0.88 -11.47
C ASP A 156 17.01 2.21 -12.03
N TYR A 157 16.36 3.03 -11.19
CA TYR A 157 15.86 4.36 -11.55
C TYR A 157 16.90 5.45 -11.32
N VAL A 158 17.69 5.31 -10.25
CA VAL A 158 18.77 6.26 -9.87
C VAL A 158 19.86 6.27 -10.94
N ASP A 159 20.24 5.12 -11.48
CA ASP A 159 21.25 4.98 -12.54
C ASP A 159 20.84 5.66 -13.84
N LEU A 160 19.53 5.83 -14.07
CA LEU A 160 18.95 6.54 -15.22
C LEU A 160 18.58 8.00 -14.90
N GLU A 161 18.99 8.49 -13.72
CA GLU A 161 18.75 9.84 -13.23
C GLU A 161 17.26 10.22 -13.12
N ILE A 162 16.37 9.23 -13.00
CA ILE A 162 14.92 9.48 -12.95
C ILE A 162 14.54 10.24 -11.66
N PRO A 163 14.87 9.78 -10.44
CA PRO A 163 14.60 10.53 -9.21
C PRO A 163 15.27 11.91 -9.18
N GLN A 164 16.49 12.03 -9.72
CA GLN A 164 17.26 13.26 -9.76
C GLN A 164 16.63 14.31 -10.67
N SER A 165 15.92 13.86 -11.72
CA SER A 165 15.22 14.71 -12.67
C SER A 165 13.77 15.01 -12.28
N ILE A 166 13.28 14.56 -11.12
CA ILE A 166 11.84 14.59 -10.75
C ILE A 166 11.22 16.01 -10.79
N ASN A 167 12.03 17.04 -10.53
CA ASN A 167 11.64 18.45 -10.53
C ASN A 167 11.90 19.18 -11.88
N SER A 168 12.33 18.45 -12.92
CA SER A 168 12.49 18.97 -14.29
C SER A 168 11.19 18.85 -15.10
N ASP A 169 11.16 19.38 -16.32
CA ASP A 169 10.02 19.21 -17.23
C ASP A 169 9.78 17.73 -17.58
N PHE A 170 10.86 16.98 -17.85
CA PHE A 170 10.78 15.53 -18.06
C PHE A 170 10.25 14.81 -16.82
N GLY A 171 10.80 15.10 -15.64
CA GLY A 171 10.34 14.51 -14.38
C GLY A 171 8.88 14.82 -14.10
N SER A 172 8.45 16.05 -14.34
CA SER A 172 7.04 16.47 -14.21
C SER A 172 6.12 15.70 -15.16
N ALA A 173 6.56 15.46 -16.40
CA ALA A 173 5.81 14.64 -17.35
C ALA A 173 5.72 13.17 -16.90
N VAL A 174 6.82 12.60 -16.40
CA VAL A 174 6.85 11.25 -15.83
C VAL A 174 5.90 11.15 -14.62
N VAL A 175 6.05 12.02 -13.62
CA VAL A 175 5.20 12.07 -12.42
C VAL A 175 3.72 12.16 -12.79
N LYS A 176 3.38 13.04 -13.75
CA LYS A 176 2.00 13.19 -14.22
C LYS A 176 1.43 11.88 -14.79
N MET A 177 2.26 11.09 -15.47
CA MET A 177 1.83 9.82 -16.04
C MET A 177 1.69 8.72 -14.99
N ILE A 178 2.69 8.58 -14.13
CA ILE A 178 2.86 7.35 -13.36
C ILE A 178 2.55 7.50 -11.88
N ASP A 179 2.68 8.68 -11.28
CA ASP A 179 2.36 8.85 -9.85
C ASP A 179 0.84 8.81 -9.65
N PRO A 180 0.30 7.85 -8.86
CA PRO A 180 -1.13 7.83 -8.55
C PRO A 180 -1.65 9.12 -7.91
N TYR A 181 -0.80 9.86 -7.19
CA TYR A 181 -1.15 11.13 -6.59
C TYR A 181 -1.54 12.20 -7.63
N SER A 182 -0.98 12.14 -8.84
CA SER A 182 -1.40 12.98 -9.97
C SER A 182 -2.87 12.76 -10.37
N TYR A 183 -3.47 11.65 -9.94
CA TYR A 183 -4.86 11.28 -10.20
C TYR A 183 -5.71 11.26 -8.92
N LYS A 184 -5.25 11.86 -7.81
CA LYS A 184 -5.90 11.75 -6.49
C LYS A 184 -7.41 12.05 -6.51
N ASP A 185 -7.85 13.03 -7.29
CA ASP A 185 -9.27 13.42 -7.39
C ASP A 185 -10.18 12.31 -7.96
N LYS A 186 -9.60 11.32 -8.64
CA LYS A 186 -10.30 10.13 -9.18
C LYS A 186 -10.33 8.97 -8.21
N LEU A 187 -9.51 9.01 -7.17
CA LEU A 187 -9.33 7.93 -6.21
C LEU A 187 -10.38 8.03 -5.09
N LEU A 188 -11.66 8.16 -5.43
CA LEU A 188 -12.76 8.36 -4.46
C LEU A 188 -13.15 7.06 -3.72
N LEU A 189 -12.89 5.92 -4.35
CA LEU A 189 -13.25 4.61 -3.83
C LEU A 189 -12.46 4.25 -2.55
N PRO A 190 -13.01 3.36 -1.70
CA PRO A 190 -12.34 2.89 -0.49
C PRO A 190 -11.03 2.15 -0.75
N LYS A 191 -10.06 2.31 0.15
CA LYS A 191 -8.71 1.78 0.00
C LYS A 191 -8.22 1.14 1.29
N MET A 192 -7.56 -0.01 1.18
CA MET A 192 -6.76 -0.60 2.26
C MET A 192 -5.30 -0.61 1.83
N ILE A 193 -4.52 0.36 2.30
CA ILE A 193 -3.10 0.48 1.98
C ILE A 193 -2.31 -0.37 2.96
N ILE A 194 -1.63 -1.40 2.46
CA ILE A 194 -0.93 -2.41 3.28
C ILE A 194 0.58 -2.22 3.15
N LEU A 195 1.25 -1.90 4.25
CA LEU A 195 2.67 -1.52 4.28
C LEU A 195 3.45 -2.36 5.30
N GLY A 196 4.76 -2.50 5.09
CA GLY A 196 5.67 -3.06 6.09
C GLY A 196 6.34 -1.93 6.87
N THR A 197 6.52 -2.09 8.19
CA THR A 197 7.18 -1.06 9.01
C THR A 197 8.70 -0.97 8.79
N ASN A 198 9.27 -1.95 8.08
CA ASN A 198 10.70 -2.07 7.79
C ASN A 198 10.96 -2.18 6.29
N ASP A 199 10.06 -1.65 5.45
CA ASP A 199 10.20 -1.70 3.99
C ASP A 199 11.51 -0.99 3.57
N PRO A 200 12.45 -1.68 2.89
CA PRO A 200 13.68 -1.06 2.45
C PRO A 200 13.48 -0.01 1.35
N TYR A 201 12.34 -0.02 0.65
CA TYR A 201 12.08 0.92 -0.44
C TYR A 201 11.74 2.32 0.06
N TRP A 202 11.00 2.47 1.17
CA TRP A 202 10.36 3.74 1.53
C TRP A 202 10.57 4.09 3.00
N THR A 203 10.60 5.38 3.34
CA THR A 203 10.67 5.82 4.74
C THR A 203 9.41 5.42 5.48
N VAL A 204 9.52 5.02 6.74
CA VAL A 204 8.40 4.43 7.50
C VAL A 204 7.18 5.33 7.70
N ASP A 205 7.35 6.64 7.52
CA ASP A 205 6.29 7.64 7.60
C ASP A 205 5.99 8.34 6.26
N ALA A 206 6.42 7.79 5.12
CA ALA A 206 6.22 8.35 3.77
C ALA A 206 4.76 8.65 3.46
N VAL A 207 3.83 7.81 3.93
CA VAL A 207 2.37 7.99 3.81
C VAL A 207 1.86 9.40 4.13
N LYS A 208 2.58 10.15 4.97
CA LYS A 208 2.22 11.53 5.36
C LYS A 208 2.16 12.49 4.19
N HIS A 209 2.92 12.24 3.13
CA HIS A 209 3.03 13.11 1.97
C HIS A 209 1.81 13.03 1.05
N TYR A 210 0.88 12.09 1.28
CA TYR A 210 -0.31 11.98 0.42
C TYR A 210 -1.61 11.64 1.14
N ILE A 211 -1.59 10.94 2.29
CA ILE A 211 -2.80 10.31 2.84
C ILE A 211 -3.94 11.27 3.16
N ASN A 212 -3.60 12.50 3.56
CA ASN A 212 -4.59 13.54 3.90
C ASN A 212 -5.19 14.22 2.66
N GLU A 213 -4.57 14.04 1.49
CA GLU A 213 -4.99 14.67 0.23
C GLU A 213 -5.64 13.69 -0.73
N ILE A 214 -5.51 12.39 -0.50
CA ILE A 214 -6.25 11.38 -1.28
C ILE A 214 -7.68 11.31 -0.73
N PRO A 215 -8.72 11.56 -1.54
CA PRO A 215 -10.11 11.52 -1.08
C PRO A 215 -10.59 10.09 -0.81
N GLY A 216 -11.78 9.97 -0.22
CA GLY A 216 -12.43 8.68 0.06
C GLY A 216 -12.03 8.06 1.39
N HIS A 217 -12.44 6.80 1.61
CA HIS A 217 -12.10 6.06 2.82
C HIS A 217 -10.72 5.41 2.66
N ASN A 218 -9.71 5.95 3.34
CA ASN A 218 -8.34 5.43 3.29
C ASN A 218 -7.99 4.71 4.59
N LEU A 219 -7.98 3.39 4.55
CA LEU A 219 -7.49 2.55 5.64
C LEU A 219 -6.01 2.28 5.42
N LEU A 220 -5.27 2.25 6.53
CA LEU A 220 -3.89 1.79 6.57
C LEU A 220 -3.84 0.47 7.33
N HIS A 221 -2.91 -0.40 6.97
CA HIS A 221 -2.53 -1.57 7.75
C HIS A 221 -1.01 -1.73 7.67
N TYR A 222 -0.35 -1.65 8.82
CA TYR A 222 1.10 -1.91 8.91
C TYR A 222 1.36 -3.31 9.44
N VAL A 223 2.18 -4.07 8.70
CA VAL A 223 2.77 -5.31 9.18
C VAL A 223 4.05 -4.96 9.94
N ALA A 224 3.99 -5.02 11.27
CA ALA A 224 5.13 -4.72 12.13
C ALA A 224 6.28 -5.72 11.93
N ASN A 225 7.52 -5.23 11.98
CA ASN A 225 8.76 -6.02 11.77
C ASN A 225 8.86 -6.68 10.38
N ALA A 226 8.10 -6.20 9.39
CA ALA A 226 8.13 -6.73 8.04
C ALA A 226 8.70 -5.71 7.05
N GLY A 227 9.54 -6.20 6.15
CA GLY A 227 10.00 -5.44 4.99
C GLY A 227 9.05 -5.53 3.81
N HIS A 228 9.58 -5.35 2.60
CA HIS A 228 8.81 -5.33 1.34
C HIS A 228 8.04 -6.64 1.05
N ASN A 229 8.43 -7.75 1.68
CA ASN A 229 7.78 -9.04 1.55
C ASN A 229 6.56 -9.24 2.46
N LEU A 230 6.27 -8.27 3.35
CA LEU A 230 5.20 -8.34 4.36
C LEU A 230 5.35 -9.51 5.35
N GLY A 231 6.58 -9.93 5.62
CA GLY A 231 6.88 -10.94 6.63
C GLY A 231 6.32 -12.31 6.27
N ASP A 232 5.56 -12.93 7.20
CA ASP A 232 4.85 -14.19 6.98
C ASP A 232 3.50 -14.01 6.23
N LYS A 233 3.19 -12.76 5.84
CA LYS A 233 1.99 -12.33 5.09
C LYS A 233 0.65 -12.55 5.81
N LYS A 234 0.61 -13.18 6.99
CA LYS A 234 -0.66 -13.51 7.64
C LYS A 234 -1.48 -12.27 7.99
N GLN A 235 -0.83 -11.24 8.54
CA GLN A 235 -1.50 -9.98 8.91
C GLN A 235 -2.01 -9.23 7.67
N ALA A 236 -1.15 -9.10 6.65
CA ALA A 236 -1.52 -8.49 5.37
C ALA A 236 -2.72 -9.20 4.72
N LEU A 237 -2.72 -10.53 4.71
CA LEU A 237 -3.80 -11.32 4.13
C LEU A 237 -5.08 -11.29 4.99
N ALA A 238 -4.96 -11.22 6.32
CA ALA A 238 -6.10 -11.02 7.20
C ALA A 238 -6.77 -9.65 6.92
N ALA A 239 -5.99 -8.58 6.80
CA ALA A 239 -6.48 -7.26 6.45
C ALA A 239 -7.12 -7.24 5.05
N LEU A 240 -6.46 -7.83 4.04
CA LEU A 240 -7.01 -7.94 2.68
C LEU A 240 -8.30 -8.75 2.65
N SER A 241 -8.34 -9.90 3.32
CA SER A 241 -9.52 -10.76 3.39
C SER A 241 -10.70 -10.05 4.06
N ALA A 242 -10.48 -9.41 5.21
CA ALA A 242 -11.53 -8.68 5.89
C ALA A 242 -12.04 -7.50 5.05
N PHE A 243 -11.14 -6.75 4.43
CA PHE A 243 -11.51 -5.65 3.53
C PHE A 243 -12.31 -6.14 2.32
N PHE A 244 -11.94 -7.29 1.74
CA PHE A 244 -12.72 -7.94 0.70
C PHE A 244 -14.11 -8.35 1.21
N ALA A 245 -14.21 -8.96 2.40
CA ALA A 245 -15.47 -9.36 3.02
C ALA A 245 -16.43 -8.18 3.23
N LEU A 246 -15.92 -7.06 3.74
CA LEU A 246 -16.69 -5.84 3.98
C LEU A 246 -17.30 -5.32 2.66
N ASN A 247 -16.50 -5.21 1.60
CA ASN A 247 -16.96 -4.74 0.30
C ASN A 247 -17.90 -5.73 -0.41
N LEU A 248 -17.61 -7.03 -0.30
CA LEU A 248 -18.43 -8.10 -0.85
C LEU A 248 -19.86 -8.05 -0.28
N THR A 249 -19.96 -7.90 1.05
CA THR A 249 -21.22 -7.88 1.79
C THR A 249 -21.82 -6.49 1.98
N ASN A 250 -21.21 -5.45 1.39
CA ASN A 250 -21.63 -4.05 1.51
C ASN A 250 -21.78 -3.59 2.97
N ARG A 251 -20.91 -4.08 3.86
CA ARG A 251 -20.83 -3.62 5.25
C ARG A 251 -20.09 -2.28 5.33
N PRO A 252 -20.40 -1.44 6.34
CA PRO A 252 -19.64 -0.23 6.60
C PRO A 252 -18.15 -0.53 6.73
N ILE A 253 -17.33 0.29 6.10
CA ILE A 253 -15.88 0.26 6.26
C ILE A 253 -15.54 1.02 7.54
N PRO A 254 -14.68 0.48 8.44
CA PRO A 254 -14.37 1.14 9.70
C PRO A 254 -13.71 2.50 9.44
N ALA A 255 -14.13 3.52 10.18
CA ALA A 255 -13.44 4.79 10.20
C ALA A 255 -12.14 4.67 11.01
N CYS A 256 -11.08 5.32 10.53
CA CYS A 256 -9.86 5.53 11.29
C CYS A 256 -9.40 6.97 11.04
N SER A 257 -9.59 7.82 12.03
CA SER A 257 -9.08 9.19 12.00
C SER A 257 -8.25 9.44 13.24
N TRP A 258 -7.28 10.34 13.15
CA TRP A 258 -6.35 10.59 14.25
C TRP A 258 -6.14 12.08 14.44
N THR A 259 -5.85 12.44 15.69
CA THR A 259 -5.40 13.78 16.07
C THR A 259 -4.19 13.63 16.96
N LEU A 260 -3.13 14.36 16.61
CA LEU A 260 -1.90 14.41 17.39
C LEU A 260 -1.81 15.78 18.06
N ASN A 261 -1.58 15.79 19.36
CA ASN A 261 -1.39 17.00 20.14
C ASN A 261 -0.05 16.94 20.89
N GLU A 262 0.78 17.95 20.68
CA GLU A 262 2.06 18.11 21.38
C GLU A 262 1.83 18.95 22.64
N LYS A 263 2.02 18.36 23.83
CA LYS A 263 1.78 19.02 25.13
C LYS A 263 2.99 18.88 26.05
N GLY A 264 3.79 19.95 26.11
CA GLY A 264 4.98 20.00 26.96
C GLY A 264 6.01 18.95 26.53
N ARG A 265 6.23 17.91 27.35
CA ARG A 265 7.14 16.79 27.05
C ARG A 265 6.43 15.54 26.54
N ASN A 266 5.13 15.63 26.25
CA ASN A 266 4.31 14.51 25.85
C ASN A 266 3.74 14.70 24.43
N ILE A 267 3.62 13.57 23.74
CA ILE A 267 2.89 13.44 22.49
C ILE A 267 1.59 12.69 22.83
N ASP A 268 0.45 13.33 22.63
CA ASP A 268 -0.88 12.75 22.83
C ASP A 268 -1.46 12.39 21.45
N LEU A 269 -1.56 11.09 21.16
CA LEU A 269 -2.20 10.56 19.95
C LEU A 269 -3.59 10.03 20.32
N GLU A 270 -4.62 10.65 19.74
CA GLU A 270 -6.00 10.19 19.80
C GLU A 270 -6.40 9.60 18.45
N VAL A 271 -6.99 8.41 18.45
CA VAL A 271 -7.49 7.72 17.26
C VAL A 271 -8.95 7.39 17.46
N LYS A 272 -9.79 7.80 16.50
CA LYS A 272 -11.23 7.56 16.48
C LYS A 272 -11.57 6.48 15.47
N ALA A 273 -12.23 5.44 15.97
CA ALA A 273 -12.77 4.29 15.29
C ALA A 273 -14.26 4.49 14.95
N SER A 274 -14.81 3.62 14.09
CA SER A 274 -16.28 3.40 14.06
C SER A 274 -16.79 2.90 15.41
N SER A 275 -17.96 3.38 15.84
CA SER A 275 -18.60 2.95 17.09
C SER A 275 -19.06 1.49 17.04
N GLY A 276 -18.82 0.74 18.13
CA GLY A 276 -19.47 -0.56 18.37
C GLY A 276 -18.80 -1.78 17.76
N GLU A 277 -17.74 -1.63 16.96
CA GLU A 277 -17.05 -2.75 16.29
C GLU A 277 -15.62 -3.01 16.80
N LEU A 278 -15.06 -2.07 17.55
CA LEU A 278 -13.69 -2.14 18.06
C LEU A 278 -13.59 -3.16 19.20
N ILE A 279 -12.73 -4.17 19.05
CA ILE A 279 -12.50 -5.21 20.08
C ILE A 279 -11.18 -5.04 20.84
N GLY A 280 -10.27 -4.20 20.33
CA GLY A 280 -9.01 -3.89 21.00
C GLY A 280 -8.18 -2.88 20.23
N ALA A 281 -7.06 -2.47 20.81
CA ALA A 281 -6.09 -1.63 20.12
C ALA A 281 -4.67 -1.89 20.64
N ARG A 282 -3.67 -1.60 19.82
CA ARG A 282 -2.24 -1.73 20.16
C ARG A 282 -1.50 -0.47 19.79
N LEU A 283 -0.68 0.04 20.71
CA LEU A 283 0.34 1.04 20.37
C LEU A 283 1.58 0.29 19.92
N TRP A 284 1.98 0.48 18.67
CA TRP A 284 3.27 0.04 18.15
C TRP A 284 4.28 1.17 18.25
N SER A 285 5.52 0.82 18.60
CA SER A 285 6.63 1.77 18.62
C SER A 285 7.98 1.10 18.35
N SER A 286 8.89 1.88 17.79
CA SER A 286 10.29 1.52 17.59
C SER A 286 11.19 2.71 17.89
N SER A 287 12.46 2.44 18.24
CA SER A 287 13.49 3.46 18.46
C SER A 287 14.66 3.22 17.51
N SER A 288 15.23 4.30 17.00
CA SER A 288 16.41 4.28 16.13
C SER A 288 17.33 5.46 16.45
N ASP A 289 18.63 5.32 16.19
CA ASP A 289 19.61 6.40 16.35
C ASP A 289 19.50 7.44 15.21
N SER A 290 18.79 7.09 14.13
CA SER A 290 18.51 7.97 13.00
C SER A 290 17.01 7.92 12.63
N ARG A 291 16.62 8.67 11.59
CA ARG A 291 15.25 8.58 11.03
C ARG A 291 15.07 7.40 10.08
N ASP A 292 16.11 6.57 9.90
CA ASP A 292 16.03 5.29 9.23
C ASP A 292 15.61 4.19 10.21
N PHE A 293 14.46 3.59 9.95
CA PHE A 293 13.87 2.52 10.75
C PHE A 293 13.94 1.14 10.08
N ARG A 294 14.60 1.00 8.93
CA ARG A 294 14.64 -0.26 8.16
C ARG A 294 15.16 -1.43 8.99
N GLN A 295 16.15 -1.18 9.86
CA GLN A 295 16.75 -2.20 10.75
C GLN A 295 16.18 -2.20 12.17
N SER A 296 15.19 -1.36 12.47
CA SER A 296 14.68 -1.19 13.83
C SER A 296 13.64 -2.25 14.20
N THR A 297 13.67 -2.70 15.45
CA THR A 297 12.65 -3.63 15.97
C THR A 297 11.43 -2.87 16.49
N TRP A 298 10.25 -3.28 16.04
CA TRP A 298 8.96 -2.78 16.47
C TRP A 298 8.39 -3.63 17.59
N THR A 299 7.95 -2.99 18.66
CA THR A 299 7.28 -3.64 19.80
C THR A 299 5.91 -3.02 20.00
N SER A 300 4.99 -3.77 20.63
CA SER A 300 3.65 -3.29 20.91
C SER A 300 3.26 -3.43 22.36
N ARG A 301 2.29 -2.61 22.78
CA ARG A 301 1.54 -2.80 24.02
C ARG A 301 0.07 -2.58 23.76
N GLU A 302 -0.77 -3.37 24.43
CA GLU A 302 -2.22 -3.20 24.36
C GLU A 302 -2.64 -1.86 24.97
N ILE A 303 -3.64 -1.25 24.35
CA ILE A 303 -4.29 -0.03 24.83
C ILE A 303 -5.80 -0.25 24.77
N LYS A 304 -6.49 0.13 25.85
CA LYS A 304 -7.95 -0.02 25.94
C LYS A 304 -8.64 1.19 25.32
N PRO A 305 -9.82 1.02 24.72
CA PRO A 305 -10.69 2.15 24.37
C PRO A 305 -10.98 3.05 25.57
N ASP A 306 -11.26 4.32 25.31
CA ASP A 306 -11.63 5.30 26.34
C ASP A 306 -12.91 4.81 27.04
N PRO A 307 -12.92 4.69 28.38
CA PRO A 307 -14.12 4.26 29.10
C PRO A 307 -15.34 5.17 28.89
N LYS A 308 -15.12 6.44 28.51
CA LYS A 308 -16.18 7.41 28.22
C LYS A 308 -16.64 7.36 26.76
N ASP A 309 -15.83 6.81 25.87
CA ASP A 309 -16.11 6.68 24.45
C ASP A 309 -15.36 5.46 23.90
N GLY A 310 -16.05 4.31 23.83
CA GLY A 310 -15.48 3.05 23.36
C GLY A 310 -15.06 3.05 21.89
N SER A 311 -15.35 4.13 21.14
CA SER A 311 -14.85 4.33 19.77
C SER A 311 -13.55 5.13 19.71
N THR A 312 -13.05 5.64 20.84
CA THR A 312 -11.83 6.44 20.90
C THR A 312 -10.73 5.68 21.62
N VAL A 313 -9.52 5.72 21.07
CA VAL A 313 -8.31 5.15 21.67
C VAL A 313 -7.29 6.27 21.86
N LYS A 314 -6.66 6.32 23.04
CA LYS A 314 -5.70 7.36 23.40
C LYS A 314 -4.37 6.76 23.83
N ALA A 315 -3.28 7.22 23.24
CA ALA A 315 -1.93 6.93 23.68
C ALA A 315 -1.18 8.21 24.02
N ARG A 316 -0.48 8.19 25.15
CA ARG A 316 0.49 9.21 25.54
C ARG A 316 1.90 8.63 25.44
N LEU A 317 2.76 9.31 24.70
CA LEU A 317 4.18 9.02 24.58
C LEU A 317 4.98 10.21 25.15
N LYS A 318 6.20 9.95 25.60
CA LYS A 318 7.18 11.00 25.91
C LYS A 318 8.08 11.19 24.70
N TYR A 319 8.56 12.40 24.46
CA TYR A 319 9.60 12.60 23.46
C TYR A 319 10.84 11.76 23.82
N PRO A 320 11.50 11.14 22.83
CA PRO A 320 12.78 10.48 23.04
C PRO A 320 13.84 11.49 23.53
N LYS A 321 14.89 11.02 24.19
CA LYS A 321 15.97 11.91 24.68
C LYS A 321 17.07 12.06 23.65
N ASP A 322 17.65 10.93 23.26
CA ASP A 322 18.84 10.83 22.42
C ASP A 322 18.62 9.83 21.26
N SER A 323 17.38 9.72 20.78
CA SER A 323 17.00 8.84 19.68
C SER A 323 15.82 9.43 18.89
N TYR A 324 15.44 8.75 17.83
CA TYR A 324 14.16 8.93 17.14
C TYR A 324 13.20 7.83 17.57
N THR A 325 11.90 8.14 17.63
CA THR A 325 10.86 7.15 17.91
C THR A 325 9.81 7.18 16.81
N ALA A 326 9.58 6.03 16.19
CA ALA A 326 8.46 5.82 15.28
C ALA A 326 7.31 5.12 16.02
N PHE A 327 6.07 5.49 15.75
CA PHE A 327 4.90 4.92 16.43
C PHE A 327 3.61 5.06 15.62
N TYR A 328 2.67 4.15 15.84
CA TYR A 328 1.30 4.19 15.33
C TYR A 328 0.37 3.38 16.24
N ILE A 329 -0.94 3.54 16.07
CA ILE A 329 -1.94 2.73 16.77
C ILE A 329 -2.64 1.82 15.77
N ASP A 330 -2.70 0.54 16.09
CA ASP A 330 -3.63 -0.40 15.48
C ASP A 330 -4.95 -0.42 16.25
N LEU A 331 -6.04 -0.33 15.49
CA LEU A 331 -7.40 -0.64 15.90
C LEU A 331 -7.72 -2.06 15.45
N ILE A 332 -8.15 -2.92 16.36
CA ILE A 332 -8.42 -4.34 16.09
C ILE A 332 -9.92 -4.58 15.95
N TYR A 333 -10.30 -5.25 14.86
CA TYR A 333 -11.68 -5.53 14.49
C TYR A 333 -11.89 -7.02 14.21
N PRO A 334 -13.09 -7.56 14.45
CA PRO A 334 -13.44 -8.89 14.01
C PRO A 334 -13.59 -8.94 12.47
N ASP A 335 -12.98 -9.92 11.83
CA ASP A 335 -13.20 -10.20 10.40
C ASP A 335 -14.64 -10.73 10.22
N PRO A 336 -15.43 -10.22 9.25
CA PRO A 336 -16.80 -10.69 8.99
C PRO A 336 -16.95 -12.20 8.80
N ASN A 337 -15.90 -12.87 8.32
CA ASN A 337 -15.84 -14.31 8.04
C ASN A 337 -14.90 -15.07 9.01
N GLY A 338 -14.59 -14.48 10.17
CA GLY A 338 -13.87 -15.11 11.28
C GLY A 338 -12.39 -14.74 11.39
N GLY A 339 -11.90 -14.63 12.62
CA GLY A 339 -10.57 -14.08 12.93
C GLY A 339 -10.62 -12.57 13.16
N GLU A 340 -9.46 -11.93 13.09
CA GLU A 340 -9.30 -10.50 13.37
C GLU A 340 -8.44 -9.86 12.29
N TYR A 341 -8.61 -8.55 12.11
CA TYR A 341 -7.74 -7.72 11.30
C TYR A 341 -7.51 -6.38 12.01
N SER A 342 -6.47 -5.66 11.59
CA SER A 342 -6.21 -4.31 12.09
C SER A 342 -6.37 -3.24 11.03
N VAL A 343 -6.77 -2.07 11.49
CA VAL A 343 -6.67 -0.79 10.77
C VAL A 343 -5.80 0.13 11.60
N SER A 344 -4.83 0.76 10.97
CA SER A 344 -3.83 1.57 11.64
C SER A 344 -4.11 3.07 11.48
N SER A 345 -3.72 3.88 12.47
CA SER A 345 -3.36 5.26 12.19
C SER A 345 -2.15 5.30 11.26
N ARG A 346 -1.83 6.45 10.65
CA ARG A 346 -0.51 6.59 10.01
C ARG A 346 0.62 6.40 11.03
N THR A 347 1.81 6.06 10.52
CA THR A 347 3.04 6.17 11.30
C THR A 347 3.42 7.62 11.53
N PHE A 348 3.94 7.89 12.72
CA PHE A 348 4.52 9.15 13.12
C PHE A 348 5.97 8.91 13.55
N VAL A 349 6.87 9.84 13.21
CA VAL A 349 8.26 9.85 13.69
C VAL A 349 8.46 11.09 14.54
N ALA A 350 9.15 10.95 15.67
CA ALA A 350 9.48 12.04 16.58
C ALA A 350 10.96 12.03 16.96
N ASP A 351 11.51 13.22 17.18
CA ASP A 351 12.80 13.44 17.85
C ASP A 351 12.58 14.00 19.26
N LYS A 352 13.63 14.52 19.90
CA LYS A 352 13.55 15.09 21.25
C LYS A 352 12.77 16.41 21.38
N LYS A 353 12.34 17.02 20.28
CA LYS A 353 11.72 18.35 20.20
C LYS A 353 10.35 18.35 19.52
N GLN A 354 10.13 17.48 18.53
CA GLN A 354 8.97 17.58 17.64
C GLN A 354 8.55 16.22 17.07
N VAL A 355 7.32 16.17 16.56
CA VAL A 355 6.84 15.13 15.63
C VAL A 355 6.91 15.65 14.19
N PHE A 356 7.49 14.87 13.28
CA PHE A 356 7.64 15.22 11.86
C PHE A 356 6.32 15.04 11.10
N VAL A 357 5.35 15.91 11.35
CA VAL A 357 3.98 15.77 10.84
C VAL A 357 3.76 16.21 9.40
N LYS A 358 4.68 17.01 8.84
CA LYS A 358 4.66 17.51 7.45
C LYS A 358 5.73 16.82 6.61
#